data_AF-D2JDI8-F1
#
_entry.id   AF-D2JDI8-F1
#
_cell.length_a   1.000
_cell.length_b   1.000
_cell.length_c   1.000
_cell.angle_alpha   90.00
_cell.angle_beta   90.00
_cell.angle_gamma   90.00
#
_symmetry.space_group_name_H-M   'P 1'
#
loop_
_entity.id
_entity.type
_entity.pdbx_description
1 polymer ?
#
loop_
_entity_poly.entity_id
_entity_poly.type
_entity_poly.pdbx_seq_one_letter_code
_entity_poly.pdbx_strand_id
1 'polypeptide(L)' 'MNKETLITLIDMMIGLTEIERKRLSEMEMRKVEIRYKMALTEKTDEMIG' A
#
# COMPACT_ATOMS: atom_id res chain seq x y z
N MET A 1 -6.54 1.13 -11.85
CA MET A 1 -6.14 2.25 -10.94
C MET A 1 -4.74 2.69 -11.32
N ASN A 2 -4.38 3.96 -11.08
CA ASN A 2 -3.02 4.42 -11.30
C ASN A 2 -2.17 4.20 -10.02
N LYS A 3 -0.85 4.43 -10.13
CA LYS A 3 0.10 4.20 -9.03
C LYS A 3 -0.19 5.08 -7.81
N GLU A 4 -0.51 6.36 -8.01
CA GLU A 4 -0.84 7.28 -6.91
C GLU A 4 -2.09 6.84 -6.13
N THR A 5 -3.12 6.37 -6.82
CA THR A 5 -4.33 5.83 -6.19
C THR A 5 -3.97 4.65 -5.28
N LEU A 6 -3.15 3.71 -5.77
CA LEU A 6 -2.72 2.57 -4.96
C LEU A 6 -1.91 3.00 -3.73
N ILE A 7 -0.97 3.92 -3.90
CA ILE A 7 -0.14 4.42 -2.79
C ILE A 7 -1.01 5.10 -1.72
N THR A 8 -2.00 5.90 -2.16
CA THR A 8 -2.95 6.55 -1.24
C THR A 8 -3.80 5.53 -0.49
N LEU A 9 -4.27 4.48 -1.17
CA LEU A 9 -5.01 3.41 -0.52
C LEU A 9 -4.15 2.64 0.49
N ILE A 10 -2.90 2.33 0.16
CA ILE A 10 -1.95 1.68 1.08
C ILE A 10 -1.75 2.55 2.32
N ASP A 11 -1.51 3.84 2.14
CA ASP A 11 -1.35 4.81 3.23
C ASP A 11 -2.56 4.84 4.16
N MET A 12 -3.77 4.87 3.61
CA MET A 12 -4.99 4.84 4.42
C MET A 12 -5.18 3.53 5.20
N MET A 13 -4.66 2.40 4.70
CA MET A 13 -4.84 1.09 5.33
C MET A 13 -3.85 0.83 6.46
N ILE A 14 -2.57 1.12 6.23
CA ILE A 14 -1.47 0.73 7.13
C ILE A 14 -0.63 1.89 7.65
N GLY A 15 -0.88 3.13 7.19
CA GLY A 15 -0.12 4.32 7.56
C GLY A 15 1.32 4.28 7.03
N LEU A 16 1.62 5.07 6.01
CA LEU A 16 2.97 5.12 5.44
C LEU A 16 3.76 6.31 5.99
N THR A 17 5.03 6.06 6.27
CA THR A 17 6.00 7.15 6.41
C THR A 17 6.30 7.80 5.06
N GLU A 18 6.83 9.02 5.10
CA GLU A 18 7.25 9.74 3.88
C GLU A 18 8.27 8.95 3.05
N ILE A 19 9.18 8.24 3.71
CA ILE A 19 10.20 7.40 3.06
C ILE A 19 9.55 6.22 2.32
N GLU A 20 8.57 5.57 2.93
CA GLU A 20 7.86 4.44 2.30
C GLU A 20 7.01 4.91 1.12
N ARG A 21 6.33 6.05 1.27
CA ARG A 21 5.58 6.69 0.19
C ARG A 21 6.48 7.00 -1.00
N LYS A 22 7.66 7.58 -0.75
CA LYS A 22 8.66 7.85 -1.78
C LYS A 22 9.13 6.56 -2.46
N ARG A 23 9.48 5.53 -1.68
CA ARG A 23 9.89 4.22 -2.24
C ARG A 23 8.82 3.63 -3.16
N LEU A 24 7.55 3.64 -2.75
CA LEU A 24 6.46 3.11 -3.58
C LEU A 24 6.28 3.91 -4.88
N SER A 25 6.50 5.23 -4.86
CA SER A 25 6.41 6.06 -6.06
C SER A 25 7.45 5.69 -7.13
N GLU A 26 8.64 5.29 -6.69
CA GLU A 26 9.78 4.89 -7.52
C GLU A 26 9.69 3.42 -7.97
N MET A 27 8.88 2.59 -7.32
CA MET A 27 8.70 1.18 -7.67
C MET A 27 7.90 0.98 -8.96
N GLU A 28 8.15 -0.14 -9.65
CA GLU A 28 7.31 -0.57 -10.77
C GLU A 28 5.86 -0.79 -10.31
N MET A 29 4.90 -0.46 -11.18
CA MET A 29 3.46 -0.53 -10.89
C MET A 29 3.05 -1.91 -10.34
N ARG A 30 3.55 -3.00 -10.94
CA ARG A 30 3.26 -4.37 -10.50
C ARG A 30 3.64 -4.62 -9.04
N LYS A 31 4.73 -4.04 -8.55
CA LYS A 31 5.16 -4.21 -7.15
C LYS A 31 4.28 -3.41 -6.21
N VAL A 32 3.81 -2.23 -6.63
CA VAL A 32 2.85 -1.42 -5.86
C VAL A 32 1.51 -2.15 -5.74
N GLU A 33 1.03 -2.80 -6.82
CA GLU A 33 -0.17 -3.64 -6.78
C GLU A 33 -0.05 -4.81 -5.81
N ILE A 34 1.12 -5.46 -5.75
CA ILE A 34 1.38 -6.54 -4.79
C ILE A 34 1.34 -5.98 -3.36
N ARG A 35 2.00 -4.84 -3.10
CA ARG A 35 1.98 -4.23 -1.77
C ARG A 35 0.57 -3.84 -1.32
N TYR A 36 -0.25 -3.34 -2.25
CA TYR A 36 -1.67 -3.05 -1.98
C TYR A 36 -2.44 -4.31 -1.55
N LYS A 37 -2.26 -5.43 -2.23
CA LYS A 37 -2.89 -6.70 -1.84
C LYS A 37 -2.42 -7.16 -0.47
N MET A 38 -1.15 -7.00 -0.13
CA MET A 38 -0.63 -7.32 1.20
C MET A 38 -1.24 -6.43 2.28
N ALA A 39 -1.34 -5.12 2.03
CA ALA A 39 -1.97 -4.18 2.97
C ALA A 39 -3.45 -4.51 3.24
N LEU A 40 -4.18 -4.98 2.21
CA LEU A 40 -5.55 -5.48 2.39
C LEU A 40 -5.61 -6.70 3.32
N THR A 41 -4.68 -7.65 3.16
CA THR A 41 -4.60 -8.83 4.02
C THR A 41 -4.24 -8.46 5.46
N GLU A 42 -3.19 -7.64 5.66
CA GLU A 42 -2.78 -7.14 6.98
C GLU A 42 -3.95 -6.48 7.71
N LYS A 43 -4.72 -5.62 7.01
CA LYS A 43 -5.87 -4.95 7.62
C LYS A 43 -7.03 -5.89 7.95
N THR A 44 -7.22 -6.92 7.12
CA THR A 44 -8.25 -7.93 7.36
C THR A 44 -7.90 -8.79 8.58
N ASP A 45 -6.63 -9.18 8.70
CA ASP A 45 -6.14 -9.96 9.84
C ASP A 45 -6.25 -9.17 11.15
N GLU A 46 -5.96 -7.85 11.14
CA GLU A 46 -6.19 -6.97 12.29
C GLU A 46 -7.66 -6.90 12.73
N MET A 47 -8.61 -6.97 11.79
CA MET A 47 -10.04 -6.85 12.08
C MET A 47 -10.68 -8.16 12.58
N ILE A 48 -10.06 -9.31 12.25
CA ILE A 48 -10.54 -10.64 12.63
C ILE A 48 -9.88 -11.13 13.94
N GLY A 49 -8.79 -10.49 14.37
CA GLY A 49 -8.09 -10.72 15.64
C GLY A 49 -8.83 -10.26 16.88
#